data_AF-A0AAE5S2I5-F1
#
_entry.id   AF-A0AAE5S2I5-F1
#
_cell.length_a   1.000
_cell.length_b   1.000
_cell.length_c   1.000
_cell.angle_alpha   90.00
_cell.angle_beta   90.00
_cell.angle_gamma   90.00
#
_symmetry.space_group_name_H-M   'P 1'
#
loop_
_entity.id
_entity.type
_entity.pdbx_description
1 polymer ?
#
loop_
_entity_poly.entity_id
_entity_poly.type
_entity_poly.pdbx_seq_one_letter_code
_entity_poly.pdbx_strand_id
1 'polypeptide(L)'
;MKIYFAHPVTDYGSEKQAEALSSLQKYYREQWPRTNLEIENPDHPHHQEGYNREGMDYFKKIVESCDRLAFMRFPDGSIGAGVGREIRWGLQSCYAVYELFDGWLYQVQNMPTPILTVDQTRSKIAGIRASRYGDEPVCWLHETKCGAVEFAEKHDRDVISFPVYRIAKGMVQP
;
A
#
# COMPACT_ATOMS: atom_id res chain seq x y z
N MET A 1 -19.76 -6.17 -6.60
CA MET A 1 -19.37 -4.97 -5.85
C MET A 1 -17.87 -5.02 -5.68
N LYS A 2 -17.19 -3.94 -6.07
CA LYS A 2 -15.73 -3.82 -6.00
C LYS A 2 -15.33 -2.89 -4.88
N ILE A 3 -14.37 -3.31 -4.06
CA ILE A 3 -13.82 -2.51 -2.97
C ILE A 3 -12.33 -2.32 -3.19
N TYR A 4 -11.87 -1.08 -3.22
CA TYR A 4 -10.45 -0.78 -3.20
C TYR A 4 -9.92 -0.82 -1.78
N PHE A 5 -8.86 -1.60 -1.52
CA PHE A 5 -8.26 -1.70 -0.20
C PHE A 5 -6.91 -0.97 -0.14
N ALA A 6 -6.93 0.26 0.40
CA ALA A 6 -5.77 1.13 0.52
C ALA A 6 -5.04 0.92 1.86
N HIS A 7 -3.79 0.47 1.85
CA HIS A 7 -3.06 0.26 3.09
C HIS A 7 -1.57 0.59 2.95
N PRO A 8 -0.85 0.83 4.07
CA PRO A 8 0.57 1.08 4.02
C PRO A 8 1.34 -0.07 3.35
N VAL A 9 2.31 0.28 2.51
CA VAL A 9 3.22 -0.68 1.85
C VAL A 9 4.04 -1.53 2.82
N THR A 10 4.16 -1.10 4.08
CA THR A 10 4.81 -1.87 5.15
C THR A 10 4.00 -3.10 5.58
N ASP A 11 2.72 -3.14 5.23
CA ASP A 11 1.80 -4.21 5.60
C ASP A 11 1.57 -5.20 4.45
N TYR A 12 2.18 -4.99 3.28
CA TYR A 12 2.11 -5.90 2.13
C TYR A 12 2.68 -7.28 2.49
N GLY A 13 1.94 -8.33 2.14
CA GLY A 13 2.25 -9.72 2.49
C GLY A 13 2.30 -10.02 3.99
N SER A 14 1.81 -9.12 4.86
CA SER A 14 1.86 -9.30 6.32
C SER A 14 0.60 -9.96 6.88
N GLU A 15 0.69 -10.54 8.07
CA GLU A 15 -0.46 -11.06 8.82
C GLU A 15 -1.55 -9.99 8.99
N LYS A 16 -1.17 -8.73 9.22
CA LYS A 16 -2.11 -7.61 9.33
C LYS A 16 -2.96 -7.42 8.08
N GLN A 17 -2.36 -7.56 6.88
CA GLN A 17 -3.11 -7.47 5.63
C GLN A 17 -4.06 -8.67 5.48
N ALA A 18 -3.62 -9.88 5.83
CA ALA A 18 -4.46 -11.07 5.77
C ALA A 18 -5.67 -10.97 6.72
N GLU A 19 -5.44 -10.51 7.96
CA GLU A 19 -6.49 -10.26 8.95
C GLU A 19 -7.47 -9.18 8.49
N ALA A 20 -6.95 -8.11 7.89
CA ALA A 20 -7.75 -7.03 7.36
C ALA A 20 -8.67 -7.49 6.21
N LEU A 21 -8.11 -8.22 5.25
CA LEU A 21 -8.86 -8.80 4.14
C LEU A 21 -9.92 -9.79 4.65
N SER A 22 -9.57 -10.63 5.63
CA SER A 22 -10.51 -11.56 6.27
C SER A 22 -11.68 -10.81 6.94
N SER A 23 -11.38 -9.74 7.67
CA SER A 23 -12.38 -8.90 8.36
C SER A 23 -13.30 -8.22 7.36
N LEU A 24 -12.75 -7.66 6.28
CA LEU A 24 -13.52 -7.08 5.17
C LEU A 24 -14.45 -8.11 4.53
N GLN A 25 -13.93 -9.29 4.17
CA GLN A 25 -14.72 -10.35 3.56
C GLN A 25 -15.84 -10.81 4.48
N LYS A 26 -15.55 -11.00 5.78
CA LYS A 26 -16.53 -11.42 6.78
C LYS A 26 -17.64 -10.39 6.92
N TYR A 27 -17.30 -9.12 7.16
CA TYR A 27 -18.26 -8.03 7.32
C TYR A 27 -19.22 -7.94 6.12
N TYR A 28 -18.67 -7.93 4.90
CA TYR A 28 -19.49 -7.79 3.71
C TYR A 28 -20.33 -9.02 3.39
N ARG A 29 -19.84 -10.23 3.69
CA ARG A 29 -20.63 -11.45 3.54
C ARG A 29 -21.80 -11.49 4.53
N GLU A 30 -21.61 -10.98 5.74
CA GLU A 30 -22.67 -10.89 6.76
C GLU A 30 -23.71 -9.82 6.40
N GLN A 31 -23.27 -8.63 5.97
CA GLN A 31 -24.16 -7.52 5.64
C GLN A 31 -24.84 -7.65 4.26
N TRP A 32 -24.15 -8.24 3.28
CA TRP A 32 -24.65 -8.39 1.90
C TRP A 32 -24.36 -9.81 1.35
N PRO A 33 -25.04 -10.85 1.86
CA PRO A 33 -24.73 -12.26 1.56
C PRO A 33 -24.93 -12.67 0.09
N ARG A 34 -25.68 -11.88 -0.68
CA ARG A 34 -25.97 -12.16 -2.11
C ARG A 34 -25.07 -11.40 -3.07
N THR A 35 -24.18 -10.57 -2.56
CA THR A 35 -23.32 -9.71 -3.39
C THR A 35 -21.99 -10.39 -3.64
N ASN A 36 -21.62 -10.54 -4.92
CA ASN A 36 -20.27 -10.95 -5.25
C ASN A 36 -19.30 -9.81 -4.88
N LEU A 37 -18.45 -10.06 -3.90
CA LEU A 37 -17.46 -9.12 -3.39
C LEU A 37 -16.12 -9.37 -4.09
N GLU A 38 -15.59 -8.32 -4.70
CA GLU A 38 -14.24 -8.30 -5.27
C GLU A 38 -13.45 -7.23 -4.51
N ILE A 39 -12.29 -7.62 -3.97
CA ILE A 39 -11.39 -6.71 -3.25
C ILE A 39 -10.19 -6.47 -4.15
N GLU A 40 -10.02 -5.23 -4.57
CA GLU A 40 -8.89 -4.77 -5.36
C GLU A 40 -7.77 -4.34 -4.40
N ASN A 41 -6.62 -5.03 -4.49
CA ASN A 41 -5.51 -4.85 -3.58
C ASN A 41 -4.26 -4.38 -4.36
N PRO A 42 -3.72 -3.19 -4.06
CA PRO A 42 -2.56 -2.64 -4.78
C PRO A 42 -1.28 -3.48 -4.67
N ASP A 43 -1.22 -4.48 -3.80
CA ASP A 43 -0.11 -5.44 -3.64
C ASP A 43 0.00 -6.47 -4.78
N HIS A 44 -0.94 -6.49 -5.73
CA HIS A 44 -0.83 -7.43 -6.85
C HIS A 44 0.27 -7.02 -7.87
N PRO A 45 1.09 -7.98 -8.37
CA PRO A 45 2.21 -7.69 -9.27
C PRO A 45 1.86 -6.92 -10.54
N HIS A 46 0.62 -7.06 -11.04
CA HIS A 46 0.16 -6.39 -12.25
C HIS A 46 -0.03 -4.87 -12.08
N HIS A 47 -0.18 -4.37 -10.85
CA HIS A 47 -0.27 -2.94 -10.58
C HIS A 47 1.08 -2.22 -10.72
N GLN A 48 2.20 -2.94 -10.59
CA GLN A 48 3.53 -2.34 -10.73
C GLN A 48 3.79 -1.91 -12.18
N GLU A 49 3.36 -2.70 -13.17
CA GLU A 49 3.47 -2.34 -14.58
C GLU A 49 2.60 -1.12 -14.93
N GLY A 50 1.37 -1.08 -14.41
CA GLY A 50 0.47 0.07 -14.57
C GLY A 50 1.03 1.34 -13.95
N TYR A 51 1.54 1.25 -12.72
CA TYR A 51 2.19 2.36 -12.04
C TYR A 51 3.45 2.85 -12.75
N ASN A 52 4.29 1.94 -13.26
CA ASN A 52 5.50 2.33 -14.00
C ASN A 52 5.16 3.11 -15.29
N ARG A 53 3.98 2.87 -15.89
CA ARG A 53 3.54 3.53 -17.12
C ARG A 53 2.79 4.85 -16.87
N GLU A 54 1.92 4.87 -15.86
CA GLU A 54 0.94 5.95 -15.67
C GLU A 54 1.05 6.63 -14.29
N GLY A 55 1.97 6.18 -13.44
CA GLY A 55 2.18 6.71 -12.10
C GLY A 55 0.92 6.61 -11.24
N MET A 56 0.67 7.66 -10.45
CA MET A 56 -0.47 7.70 -9.53
C MET A 56 -1.83 7.83 -10.23
N ASP A 57 -1.88 8.20 -11.51
CA ASP A 57 -3.14 8.29 -12.26
C ASP A 57 -3.74 6.90 -12.54
N TYR A 58 -2.90 5.85 -12.56
CA TYR A 58 -3.35 4.46 -12.62
C TYR A 58 -4.21 4.11 -11.40
N PHE A 59 -3.70 4.39 -10.19
CA PHE A 59 -4.42 4.12 -8.95
C PHE A 59 -5.68 4.95 -8.83
N LYS A 60 -5.67 6.20 -9.34
CA LYS A 60 -6.88 7.01 -9.41
C LYS A 60 -7.98 6.31 -10.23
N LYS A 61 -7.67 5.82 -11.43
CA LYS A 61 -8.65 5.11 -12.27
C LYS A 61 -9.21 3.85 -11.60
N ILE A 62 -8.36 3.11 -10.87
CA ILE A 62 -8.79 1.93 -10.13
C ILE A 62 -9.77 2.32 -9.02
N VAL A 63 -9.42 3.33 -8.21
CA VAL A 63 -10.29 3.82 -7.13
C VAL A 63 -11.62 4.29 -7.69
N GLU A 64 -11.62 5.04 -8.79
CA GLU A 64 -12.85 5.50 -9.47
C GLU A 64 -13.69 4.36 -10.06
N SER A 65 -13.07 3.21 -10.37
CA SER A 65 -13.79 2.01 -10.85
C SER A 65 -14.40 1.17 -9.72
N CYS A 66 -14.06 1.46 -8.47
CA CYS A 66 -14.55 0.74 -7.30
C CYS A 66 -15.79 1.40 -6.70
N ASP A 67 -16.73 0.58 -6.23
CA ASP A 67 -17.95 1.07 -5.58
C ASP A 67 -17.64 1.70 -4.20
N ARG A 68 -16.65 1.13 -3.50
CA ARG A 68 -16.29 1.50 -2.13
C ARG A 68 -14.78 1.49 -1.95
N LEU A 69 -14.29 2.23 -0.97
CA LEU A 69 -12.89 2.21 -0.56
C LEU A 69 -12.80 1.85 0.92
N ALA A 70 -11.91 0.93 1.27
CA ALA A 70 -11.53 0.65 2.64
C ALA A 70 -10.05 0.98 2.82
N PHE A 71 -9.67 1.59 3.95
CA PHE A 71 -8.27 1.93 4.20
C PHE A 71 -7.78 1.55 5.59
N MET A 72 -6.46 1.38 5.71
CA MET A 72 -5.76 1.22 6.98
C MET A 72 -4.78 2.36 7.26
N ARG A 73 -4.55 2.60 8.55
CA ARG A 73 -3.55 3.54 9.05
C ARG A 73 -2.26 2.82 9.40
N PHE A 74 -1.19 3.59 9.56
CA PHE A 74 -0.02 3.13 10.29
C PHE A 74 -0.37 2.80 11.75
N PRO A 75 0.44 2.00 12.46
CA PRO A 75 0.19 1.63 13.86
C PRO A 75 0.07 2.82 14.83
N ASP A 76 0.65 3.98 14.48
CA ASP A 76 0.56 5.21 15.27
C ASP A 76 -0.64 6.09 14.89
N GLY A 77 -1.56 5.60 14.05
CA GLY A 77 -2.74 6.31 13.61
C GLY A 77 -2.49 7.33 12.49
N SER A 78 -1.26 7.44 11.98
CA SER A 78 -0.95 8.31 10.84
C SER A 78 -1.33 7.67 9.50
N ILE A 79 -1.59 8.49 8.49
CA ILE A 79 -1.97 8.06 7.14
C ILE A 79 -0.84 8.41 6.18
N GLY A 80 -0.36 7.44 5.42
CA GLY A 80 0.66 7.69 4.39
C GLY A 80 0.14 8.60 3.29
N ALA A 81 1.05 9.36 2.66
CA ALA A 81 0.69 10.30 1.59
C ALA A 81 -0.05 9.63 0.41
N GLY A 82 0.34 8.40 0.04
CA GLY A 82 -0.32 7.62 -1.01
C GLY A 82 -1.77 7.27 -0.64
N VAL A 83 -1.94 6.61 0.51
CA VAL A 83 -3.26 6.27 1.07
C VAL A 83 -4.14 7.52 1.25
N GLY A 84 -3.57 8.64 1.69
CA GLY A 84 -4.29 9.90 1.83
C GLY A 84 -4.82 10.44 0.49
N ARG A 85 -4.09 10.26 -0.61
CA ARG A 85 -4.58 10.62 -1.95
C ARG A 85 -5.69 9.69 -2.41
N GLU A 86 -5.55 8.39 -2.16
CA GLU A 86 -6.56 7.38 -2.52
C GLU A 86 -7.87 7.62 -1.77
N ILE A 87 -7.82 7.91 -0.47
CA ILE A 87 -9.01 8.27 0.31
C ILE A 87 -9.67 9.53 -0.25
N ARG A 88 -8.89 10.55 -0.65
CA ARG A 88 -9.45 11.76 -1.26
C ARG A 88 -10.23 11.43 -2.54
N TRP A 89 -9.69 10.57 -3.39
CA TRP A 89 -10.40 10.11 -4.58
C TRP A 89 -11.64 9.31 -4.21
N GLY A 90 -11.54 8.37 -3.26
CA GLY A 90 -12.66 7.57 -2.79
C GLY A 90 -13.80 8.42 -2.22
N LEU A 91 -13.51 9.49 -1.48
CA LEU A 91 -14.52 10.42 -0.97
C LEU A 91 -15.23 11.21 -2.09
N GLN A 92 -14.61 11.33 -3.27
CA GLN A 92 -15.17 12.04 -4.42
C GLN A 92 -15.90 11.11 -5.39
N SER A 93 -15.45 9.86 -5.53
CA SER A 93 -15.90 8.94 -6.59
C SER A 93 -16.63 7.70 -6.08
N CYS A 94 -16.34 7.22 -4.87
CA CYS A 94 -16.96 6.01 -4.33
C CYS A 94 -18.27 6.34 -3.59
N TYR A 95 -19.14 5.35 -3.46
CA TYR A 95 -20.37 5.47 -2.67
C TYR A 95 -20.10 5.61 -1.18
N ALA A 96 -19.05 4.94 -0.69
CA ALA A 96 -18.67 4.98 0.71
C ALA A 96 -17.19 4.68 0.91
N VAL A 97 -16.59 5.38 1.87
CA VAL A 97 -15.24 5.15 2.34
C VAL A 97 -15.29 4.60 3.77
N TYR A 98 -14.48 3.59 4.05
CA TYR A 98 -14.39 2.94 5.35
C TYR A 98 -12.95 2.95 5.86
N GLU A 99 -12.79 3.26 7.14
CA GLU A 99 -11.58 2.99 7.89
C GLU A 99 -11.70 1.60 8.51
N LEU A 100 -10.70 0.74 8.28
CA LEU A 100 -10.61 -0.56 8.92
C LEU A 100 -9.64 -0.47 10.11
N PHE A 101 -10.18 -0.64 11.30
CA PHE A 101 -9.42 -0.57 12.55
C PHE A 101 -9.92 -1.63 13.53
N ASP A 102 -9.00 -2.44 14.05
CA ASP A 102 -9.29 -3.50 15.04
C ASP A 102 -10.38 -4.50 14.57
N GLY A 103 -10.38 -4.82 13.27
CA GLY A 103 -11.39 -5.70 12.66
C GLY A 103 -12.76 -5.07 12.40
N TRP A 104 -12.93 -3.79 12.77
CA TRP A 104 -14.16 -3.03 12.58
C TRP A 104 -14.05 -2.05 11.40
N LEU A 105 -15.17 -1.86 10.69
CA LEU A 105 -15.28 -0.88 9.62
C LEU A 105 -16.02 0.36 10.12
N TYR A 106 -15.36 1.50 10.05
CA TYR A 106 -15.92 2.80 10.40
C TYR A 106 -16.15 3.61 9.13
N GLN A 107 -17.39 4.02 8.86
CA GLN A 107 -17.66 4.85 7.68
C GLN A 107 -17.07 6.25 7.89
N VAL A 108 -16.31 6.71 6.92
CA VAL A 108 -15.65 8.00 6.91
C VAL A 108 -16.34 8.92 5.91
N GLN A 109 -16.79 10.08 6.38
CA GLN A 109 -17.46 11.09 5.55
C GLN A 109 -16.55 12.26 5.14
N ASN A 110 -15.47 12.48 5.90
CA ASN A 110 -14.55 13.59 5.71
C ASN A 110 -13.11 13.09 5.66
N MET A 111 -12.20 13.90 5.13
CA MET A 111 -10.79 13.53 5.04
C MET A 111 -10.19 13.23 6.45
N PRO A 112 -9.77 11.99 6.73
CA PRO A 112 -9.20 11.62 8.02
C PRO A 112 -7.81 12.24 8.22
N THR A 113 -7.43 12.44 9.49
CA THR A 113 -6.15 13.05 9.89
C THR A 113 -5.47 12.22 10.99
N PRO A 114 -4.13 12.28 11.15
CA PRO A 114 -3.18 13.07 10.36
C PRO A 114 -2.72 12.36 9.07
N ILE A 115 -2.63 13.11 7.96
CA ILE A 115 -2.03 12.65 6.71
C ILE A 115 -0.60 13.16 6.64
N LEU A 116 0.34 12.25 6.43
CA LEU A 116 1.75 12.54 6.27
C LEU A 116 2.03 13.11 4.87
N THR A 117 3.05 13.97 4.80
CA THR A 117 3.68 14.34 3.53
C THR A 117 4.40 13.14 2.90
N VAL A 118 4.78 13.25 1.63
CA VAL A 118 5.52 12.19 0.92
C VAL A 118 6.84 11.88 1.65
N ASP A 119 7.59 12.91 2.04
CA ASP A 119 8.87 12.73 2.72
C ASP A 119 8.69 12.12 4.11
N GLN A 120 7.71 12.57 4.89
CA GLN A 120 7.38 11.95 6.18
C GLN A 120 6.97 10.48 6.03
N THR A 121 6.22 10.15 4.99
CA THR A 121 5.83 8.78 4.68
C THR A 121 7.05 7.93 4.35
N ARG A 122 7.97 8.45 3.52
CA ARG A 122 9.23 7.77 3.17
C ARG A 122 10.11 7.53 4.39
N SER A 123 10.34 8.56 5.20
CA SER A 123 11.11 8.46 6.44
C SER A 123 10.49 7.46 7.41
N LYS A 124 9.15 7.44 7.52
CA LYS A 124 8.43 6.49 8.38
C LYS A 124 8.56 5.04 7.87
N ILE A 125 8.37 4.81 6.57
CA ILE A 125 8.55 3.47 5.98
C ILE A 125 10.00 3.00 6.18
N ALA A 126 10.98 3.87 5.96
CA ALA A 126 12.39 3.57 6.21
C ALA A 126 12.64 3.22 7.68
N GLY A 127 12.10 3.99 8.62
CA GLY A 127 12.21 3.72 10.05
C GLY A 127 11.56 2.40 10.48
N ILE A 128 10.36 2.09 9.99
CA ILE A 128 9.67 0.81 10.27
C ILE A 128 10.49 -0.37 9.75
N ARG A 129 11.09 -0.23 8.57
CA ARG A 129 11.98 -1.26 8.01
C ARG A 129 13.23 -1.42 8.87
N ALA A 130 13.89 -0.33 9.23
CA ALA A 130 15.06 -0.36 10.12
C ALA A 130 14.73 -0.99 11.48
N SER A 131 13.57 -0.73 12.08
CA SER A 131 13.19 -1.35 13.37
C SER A 131 12.83 -2.83 13.27
N ARG A 132 12.40 -3.32 12.09
CA ARG A 132 12.10 -4.75 11.87
C ARG A 132 13.37 -5.59 11.72
N TYR A 133 14.49 -4.96 11.34
CA TYR A 133 15.82 -5.55 11.31
C TYR A 133 16.66 -4.88 12.40
N GLY A 134 16.43 -5.25 13.66
CA GLY A 134 17.19 -4.69 14.78
C GLY A 134 18.70 -4.78 14.54
N ASP A 135 19.41 -3.69 14.84
CA ASP A 135 20.87 -3.55 14.99
C ASP A 135 21.74 -4.75 14.60
N GLU A 136 21.82 -5.08 13.30
CA GLU A 136 23.05 -5.62 12.75
C GLU A 136 23.65 -4.55 11.83
N PRO A 137 24.88 -4.06 12.12
CA PRO A 137 25.55 -3.17 11.20
C PRO A 137 25.73 -3.92 9.89
N VAL A 138 25.13 -3.42 8.82
CA VAL A 138 25.47 -3.87 7.47
C VAL A 138 26.93 -3.47 7.26
N CYS A 139 27.84 -4.41 7.48
CA CYS A 139 29.26 -4.27 7.21
C CYS A 139 29.44 -3.92 5.72
N TRP A 140 29.61 -2.63 5.44
CA TRP A 140 30.13 -2.13 4.17
C TRP A 140 31.64 -2.35 4.09
N LEU A 141 32.09 -3.60 4.20
CA LEU A 141 33.47 -3.97 3.89
C LEU A 141 33.47 -5.35 3.23
N HIS A 142 33.43 -5.36 1.90
CA HIS A 142 34.60 -5.75 1.13
C HIS A 142 34.49 -5.22 -0.30
N GLU A 143 35.49 -4.44 -0.66
CA GLU A 143 35.82 -4.03 -2.02
C GLU A 143 35.87 -5.25 -2.94
N THR A 144 35.26 -5.16 -4.13
CA THR A 144 35.98 -5.51 -5.36
C THR A 144 35.25 -4.99 -6.60
N LYS A 145 35.97 -4.09 -7.28
CA LYS A 145 36.03 -3.88 -8.74
C LYS A 145 34.92 -3.08 -9.44
N CYS A 146 35.32 -1.84 -9.74
CA CYS A 146 35.31 -1.23 -11.07
C CYS A 146 34.11 -1.49 -11.99
N GLY A 147 33.30 -0.45 -12.14
CA GLY A 147 32.51 -0.18 -13.33
C GLY A 147 31.95 1.23 -13.22
N ALA A 148 32.69 2.21 -13.74
CA ALA A 148 32.20 3.57 -13.85
C ALA A 148 30.93 3.58 -14.70
N VAL A 149 29.83 4.06 -14.13
CA VAL A 149 28.63 4.43 -14.90
C VAL A 149 28.41 5.91 -14.63
N GLU A 150 28.61 6.71 -15.68
CA GLU A 150 28.37 8.15 -15.70
C GLU A 150 26.97 8.47 -15.14
N PHE A 151 26.94 9.30 -14.10
CA PHE A 151 25.73 9.96 -13.65
C PHE A 151 25.38 11.04 -14.68
N ALA A 152 24.42 10.73 -15.55
CA ALA A 152 23.69 11.76 -16.27
C ALA A 152 22.70 12.42 -15.29
N GLU A 153 23.05 13.60 -14.80
CA GLU A 153 22.08 14.51 -14.17
C GLU A 153 20.95 14.79 -15.17
N LYS A 154 19.75 14.27 -14.86
CA LYS A 154 18.52 14.77 -15.43
C LYS A 154 17.54 15.07 -14.32
N HIS A 155 17.32 16.37 -14.18
CA HIS A 155 16.29 16.99 -13.38
C HIS A 155 14.91 16.33 -13.54
N ASP A 156 14.19 16.32 -12.41
CA ASP A 156 12.74 16.37 -12.29
C ASP A 156 11.96 15.06 -12.50
N ARG A 157 11.50 14.46 -11.38
CA ARG A 157 10.11 14.06 -11.07
C ARG A 157 10.04 13.03 -9.95
N ASP A 158 9.00 13.17 -9.13
CA ASP A 158 8.57 12.29 -8.04
C ASP A 158 8.33 10.83 -8.47
N VAL A 159 9.40 10.05 -8.64
CA VAL A 159 9.31 8.62 -8.96
C VAL A 159 9.57 7.79 -7.70
N ILE A 160 8.51 7.15 -7.19
CA ILE A 160 8.67 6.06 -6.22
C ILE A 160 9.15 4.83 -6.99
N SER A 161 10.47 4.63 -7.06
CA SER A 161 11.07 3.39 -7.55
C SER A 161 11.08 2.38 -6.41
N PHE A 162 10.37 1.26 -6.57
CA PHE A 162 10.36 0.15 -5.60
C PHE A 162 11.33 -0.95 -6.05
N PRO A 163 12.35 -1.33 -5.24
CA PRO A 163 13.13 -2.52 -5.53
C PRO A 163 12.29 -3.78 -5.28
N VAL A 164 12.21 -4.63 -6.30
CA VAL A 164 11.57 -5.96 -6.26
C VAL A 164 12.43 -6.92 -5.46
N TYR A 165 11.91 -7.46 -4.35
CA TYR A 165 12.50 -8.62 -3.70
C TYR A 165 11.79 -9.89 -4.15
N ARG A 166 12.55 -10.78 -4.79
CA ARG A 166 12.14 -12.11 -5.20
C ARG A 166 11.98 -12.97 -3.94
N ILE A 167 10.75 -13.20 -3.48
CA ILE A 167 10.48 -14.20 -2.43
C ILE A 167 10.80 -15.56 -3.05
N ALA A 168 11.85 -16.21 -2.55
CA ALA A 168 12.19 -17.58 -2.94
C ALA A 168 11.00 -18.49 -2.57
N LYS A 169 10.38 -19.11 -3.58
CA LYS A 169 9.40 -20.17 -3.39
C LYS A 169 10.09 -21.32 -2.64
N GLY A 170 9.77 -21.46 -1.36
CA GLY A 170 10.05 -22.68 -0.60
C GLY A 170 9.28 -23.83 -1.25
N MET A 171 10.03 -24.81 -1.74
CA MET A 171 9.55 -26.06 -2.30
C MET A 171 8.69 -26.80 -1.27
N VAL A 172 7.44 -27.08 -1.59
CA VAL A 172 6.74 -28.25 -1.06
C VAL A 172 6.80 -29.29 -2.17
N GLN A 173 7.60 -30.33 -1.94
CA GLN A 173 7.67 -31.52 -2.76
C GLN A 173 7.01 -32.70 -2.00
N PRO A 174 6.61 -33.76 -2.74
CA PRO A 174 5.25 -34.30 -2.76
C PRO A 174 4.85 -35.19 -1.58
#